data_AF-A0A1S8SLL2-F1
#
_entry.id   AF-A0A1S8SLL2-F1
#
_cell.length_a   1.000
_cell.length_b   1.000
_cell.length_c   1.000
_cell.angle_alpha   90.00
_cell.angle_beta   90.00
_cell.angle_gamma   90.00
#
_symmetry.space_group_name_H-M   'P 1'
#
loop_
_entity.id
_entity.type
_entity.pdbx_description
1 polymer ?
#
loop_
_entity_poly.entity_id
_entity_poly.type
_entity_poly.pdbx_seq_one_letter_code
_entity_poly.pdbx_strand_id
1 'polypeptide(L)' 'MKKRIIVVAAIIKNENKEILCALSSPVMNSPNLLEFPGGKIAYNQTPKESIEI' A
#
# COMPACT_ATOMS: atom_id res chain seq x y z
N MET A 1 24.32 -3.74 -5.95
CA MET A 1 23.31 -4.60 -5.28
C MET A 1 21.97 -3.87 -5.24
N LYS A 2 20.86 -4.51 -5.62
CA LYS A 2 19.51 -3.90 -5.47
C LYS A 2 19.02 -4.09 -4.04
N LYS A 3 18.43 -3.04 -3.45
CA LYS A 3 17.83 -3.10 -2.11
C LYS A 3 16.52 -3.89 -2.20
N ARG A 4 16.37 -4.96 -1.41
CA ARG A 4 15.08 -5.64 -1.23
C ARG A 4 14.25 -4.83 -0.24
N ILE A 5 13.01 -4.53 -0.61
CA ILE A 5 12.05 -3.82 0.23
C ILE A 5 10.83 -4.73 0.37
N ILE A 6 10.42 -4.98 1.61
CA ILE A 6 9.20 -5.73 1.92
C ILE A 6 8.06 -4.72 2.09
N VAL A 7 6.91 -4.98 1.48
CA VAL A 7 5.74 -4.10 1.47
C VAL A 7 4.48 -4.92 1.74
N VAL A 8 3.43 -4.27 2.24
CA VAL A 8 2.10 -4.84 2.51
C VAL A 8 1.02 -3.93 1.91
N ALA A 9 -0.08 -4.51 1.44
CA ALA A 9 -1.24 -3.78 0.92
C ALA A 9 -2.55 -4.44 1.39
N ALA A 10 -3.59 -3.64 1.57
CA ALA A 10 -4.91 -4.06 2.00
C ALA A 10 -5.90 -3.97 0.84
N ILE A 11 -6.76 -4.98 0.73
CA ILE A 11 -7.93 -4.94 -0.14
C ILE A 11 -9.13 -4.57 0.74
N ILE A 12 -9.56 -3.32 0.65
CA ILE A 12 -10.68 -2.80 1.43
C ILE A 12 -11.88 -2.68 0.51
N LYS A 13 -12.98 -3.32 0.89
CA LYS A 13 -14.22 -3.40 0.11
C LYS A 13 -15.37 -2.86 0.93
N ASN A 14 -16.21 -2.02 0.33
CA ASN A 14 -17.43 -1.55 0.98
C ASN A 14 -18.63 -2.47 0.70
N GLU A 15 -19.79 -2.16 1.28
CA GLU A 15 -21.03 -2.92 1.11
C GLU A 15 -21.50 -2.96 -0.35
N ASN A 16 -21.19 -1.92 -1.14
CA ASN A 16 -21.49 -1.81 -2.56
C ASN A 16 -20.54 -2.62 -3.46
N LYS A 17 -19.61 -3.36 -2.87
CA LYS A 17 -18.56 -4.15 -3.54
C LYS A 17 -17.51 -3.32 -4.28
N GLU A 18 -17.39 -2.05 -3.98
CA GLU A 18 -16.34 -1.18 -4.51
C GLU A 18 -15.04 -1.40 -3.75
N ILE A 19 -13.90 -1.22 -4.42
CA ILE A 19 -12.56 -1.39 -3.84
C ILE A 19 -11.95 -0.01 -3.60
N LEU A 20 -11.43 0.22 -2.39
CA LEU A 20 -10.69 1.43 -2.07
C LEU A 20 -9.32 1.42 -2.74
N CYS A 21 -9.05 2.44 -3.54
CA CYS A 21 -7.75 2.70 -4.15
C CYS A 21 -7.25 4.09 -3.75
N ALA A 22 -5.94 4.24 -3.59
CA ALA A 22 -5.26 5.52 -3.43
C ALA A 22 -4.74 6.01 -4.78
N LEU A 23 -4.88 7.31 -5.05
CA LEU A 23 -4.27 7.93 -6.21
C LEU A 23 -2.80 8.25 -5.91
N SER A 24 -1.87 7.73 -6.72
CA SER A 24 -0.44 8.00 -6.53
C SER A 24 -0.13 9.49 -6.69
N SER A 25 0.75 10.01 -5.82
CA SER A 25 1.15 11.42 -5.88
C SER A 25 1.74 11.77 -7.26
N PRO A 26 1.42 12.96 -7.81
CA PRO A 26 1.93 13.40 -9.12
C PRO A 26 3.45 13.57 -9.16
N VAL A 27 4.14 13.50 -8.01
CA VAL A 27 5.60 13.67 -7.88
C VAL A 27 6.35 12.33 -7.73
N MET A 28 5.64 11.19 -7.72
CA MET A 28 6.27 9.86 -7.62
C MET A 28 6.74 9.29 -8.97
N ASN A 29 7.58 8.25 -8.91
CA ASN A 29 8.16 7.54 -10.07
C ASN A 29 7.14 6.95 -11.07
N SER A 30 5.85 6.90 -10.73
CA SER A 30 4.76 6.49 -11.63
C SER A 30 3.51 7.29 -11.27
N PRO A 31 3.36 8.51 -11.82
CA PRO A 31 2.25 9.38 -11.47
C PRO A 31 0.92 8.86 -12.05
N ASN A 32 -0.19 9.20 -11.39
CA ASN A 32 -1.57 8.95 -11.84
C ASN A 32 -2.00 7.47 -11.96
N LEU A 33 -1.32 6.56 -11.27
CA LEU A 33 -1.80 5.19 -11.11
C LEU A 33 -2.69 5.09 -9.86
N LEU A 34 -3.60 4.11 -9.88
CA LEU A 34 -4.32 3.69 -8.68
C LEU A 34 -3.53 2.58 -8.01
N GLU A 35 -3.31 2.74 -6.71
CA GLU A 35 -2.60 1.78 -5.85
C GLU A 35 -3.52 1.30 -4.73
N PHE A 36 -3.25 0.10 -4.21
CA PHE A 36 -3.93 -0.35 -2.99
C PHE A 36 -3.36 0.38 -1.77
N PRO A 37 -4.20 0.72 -0.77
CA PRO A 37 -3.73 1.22 0.51
C PRO A 37 -2.71 0.26 1.12
N GLY A 38 -1.58 0.78 1.59
CA GLY A 38 -0.49 -0.04 2.07
C GLY A 38 0.79 0.74 2.26
N GLY A 39 1.89 0.01 2.45
CA GLY A 39 3.17 0.64 2.68
C GLY A 39 4.32 -0.33 2.87
N LYS A 40 5.48 0.25 3.15
CA LYS A 40 6.71 -0.48 3.45
C LYS A 40 6.66 -1.03 4.87
N ILE A 41 7.02 -2.29 5.03
CA ILE A 41 7.16 -2.93 6.33
C ILE A 41 8.50 -2.51 6.95
N ALA A 42 8.47 -2.02 8.21
CA ALA A 42 9.67 -1.69 8.97
C ALA A 42 10.37 -2.97 9.47
N TYR A 43 11.66 -2.89 9.80
CA TYR A 43 12.48 -4.07 10.15
C TYR A 43 11.94 -4.92 11.30
N ASN A 44 11.14 -4.33 12.20
CA ASN A 44 10.60 -4.97 13.39
C ASN A 44 9.06 -5.02 13.38
N GLN A 45 8.42 -4.87 12.22
CA GLN A 45 6.98 -4.96 12.10
C GLN A 45 6.58 -6.23 11.36
N THR A 46 5.51 -6.87 11.83
CA THR A 46 4.77 -7.84 11.05
C THR A 46 3.94 -7.14 9.97
N PRO A 47 3.53 -7.83 8.88
CA PRO A 47 2.64 -7.25 7.88
C PRO A 47 1.34 -6.70 8.49
N LYS A 48 0.83 -7.35 9.54
CA LYS A 48 -0.37 -6.95 10.27
C LYS A 48 -0.17 -5.61 10.99
N GLU A 49 0.90 -5.49 11.78
CA GLU A 49 1.25 -4.24 12.49
C GLU A 49 1.57 -3.07 11.54
N SER A 50 2.00 -3.36 10.31
CA SER A 50 2.27 -2.32 9.31
C SER A 50 1.02 -1.80 8.61
N ILE A 51 -0.14 -2.44 8.76
CA ILE A 51 -1.37 -2.07 8.02
C ILE A 51 -2.61 -1.86 8.89
N GLU A 52 -2.66 -2.45 10.07
CA GLU A 52 -3.69 -2.20 11.07
C GLU A 52 -3.27 -1.01 11.95
N ILE A 53 -4.08 0.06 11.94
CA ILE A 53 -3.95 1.25 12.80
C ILE A 53 -5.13 1.26 13.77
#